data_AF-A0A1X1Q5C0-F1
#
_entry.id   AF-A0A1X1Q5C0-F1
#
_cell.length_a   1.000
_cell.length_b   1.000
_cell.length_c   1.000
_cell.angle_alpha   90.00
_cell.angle_beta   90.00
_cell.angle_gamma   90.00
#
_symmetry.space_group_name_H-M   'P 1'
#
loop_
_entity.id
_entity.type
_entity.pdbx_description
1 polymer ?
#
loop_
_entity_poly.entity_id
_entity_poly.type
_entity_poly.pdbx_seq_one_letter_code
_entity_poly.pdbx_strand_id
1 'polypeptide(L)' 'MPENEEVLMLMDLGYAAEGAGPLPNHASRKDLSETVSYL' A
#
# COMPACT_ATOMS: atom_id res chain seq x y z
N MET A 1 11.68 11.08 -17.78
CA MET A 1 10.88 9.96 -18.28
C MET A 1 10.47 10.28 -19.71
N PRO A 2 10.25 9.28 -20.56
CA PRO A 2 9.55 9.48 -21.83
C PRO A 2 8.30 10.33 -21.66
N GLU A 3 7.92 11.10 -22.69
CA GLU A 3 6.78 12.04 -22.62
C GLU A 3 5.43 11.33 -22.33
N ASN A 4 5.36 10.02 -22.56
CA ASN A 4 4.19 9.17 -22.36
C ASN A 4 4.21 8.39 -21.03
N GLU A 5 5.13 8.72 -20.12
CA GLU A 5 5.25 8.06 -18.81
C GLU A 5 4.98 9.03 -17.65
N GLU A 6 4.24 8.53 -16.64
CA GLU A 6 3.93 9.23 -15.40
C GLU A 6 4.44 8.46 -14.18
N VAL A 7 4.78 9.18 -13.11
CA VAL A 7 5.15 8.54 -11.84
C VAL A 7 3.90 7.99 -11.20
N LEU A 8 3.75 6.66 -11.22
CA LEU A 8 2.64 5.98 -10.57
C LEU A 8 2.85 5.85 -9.05
N MET A 9 4.06 5.46 -8.64
CA MET A 9 4.44 5.36 -7.24
C MET A 9 5.95 5.46 -7.03
N LEU A 10 6.33 5.72 -5.79
CA LEU A 10 7.68 5.48 -5.30
C LEU A 10 7.57 4.47 -4.15
N MET A 11 8.51 3.54 -4.09
CA MET A 11 8.54 2.49 -3.08
C MET A 11 9.90 2.48 -2.40
N ASP A 12 9.90 2.69 -1.10
CA ASP A 12 11.10 2.59 -0.28
C ASP A 12 11.50 1.12 -0.12
N LEU A 13 12.77 0.80 -0.37
CA LEU A 13 13.33 -0.55 -0.24
C LEU A 13 14.55 -0.51 0.67
N GLY A 14 14.53 -1.31 1.73
CA GLY A 14 15.60 -1.36 2.72
C GLY A 14 15.14 -2.01 4.04
N TYR A 15 15.99 -1.90 5.05
CA TYR A 15 15.65 -2.32 6.41
C TYR A 15 14.99 -1.17 7.18
N ALA A 16 13.96 -1.50 7.97
CA ALA A 16 13.32 -0.52 8.84
C ALA A 16 14.33 0.02 9.86
N ALA A 17 14.32 1.33 10.08
CA ALA A 17 15.04 1.95 11.19
C ALA A 17 14.46 1.48 12.53
N GLU A 18 15.25 1.58 13.59
CA GLU A 18 14.78 1.25 14.95
C GLU A 18 13.54 2.09 15.31
N GLY A 19 12.50 1.43 15.82
CA GLY A 19 11.23 2.07 16.17
C GLY A 19 10.32 2.42 14.99
N ALA A 20 10.75 2.20 13.74
CA ALA A 20 9.89 2.35 12.58
C ALA A 20 8.96 1.13 12.41
N GLY A 21 7.74 1.39 11.93
CA GLY A 21 6.72 0.37 11.72
C GLY A 21 5.51 0.91 10.97
N PRO A 22 4.54 0.04 10.62
CA PRO A 22 3.33 0.46 9.94
C PRO A 22 2.52 1.47 10.78
N LEU A 23 1.95 2.48 10.14
CA LEU A 23 0.99 3.38 10.79
C LEU A 23 -0.28 2.60 11.17
N PRO A 24 -1.08 3.08 12.16
CA PRO A 24 -2.25 2.33 12.64
C PRO A 24 -3.23 1.88 11.56
N ASN A 25 -3.41 2.65 10.49
CA ASN A 25 -4.31 2.34 9.38
C ASN A 25 -3.77 1.29 8.39
N HIS A 26 -2.50 0.89 8.49
CA HIS A 26 -1.92 -0.10 7.56
C HIS A 26 -2.58 -1.46 7.66
N ALA A 27 -3.24 -1.77 8.78
CA ALA A 27 -4.03 -2.99 8.96
C ALA A 27 -5.55 -2.74 8.88
N SER A 28 -5.99 -1.49 8.72
CA SER A 28 -7.41 -1.18 8.57
C SER A 28 -7.88 -1.63 7.19
N ARG A 29 -8.90 -2.48 7.16
CA ARG A 29 -9.50 -3.03 5.94
C ARG A 29 -11.02 -2.94 6.06
N LYS A 30 -11.68 -2.88 4.90
CA LYS A 30 -13.13 -3.05 4.81
C LYS A 30 -13.52 -4.49 5.17
N ASP A 31 -14.76 -4.69 5.57
CA ASP A 31 -15.28 -6.03 5.79
C ASP A 31 -15.28 -6.84 4.48
N LEU A 32 -15.12 -8.17 4.59
CA LEU A 32 -15.09 -9.04 3.41
C LEU A 32 -16.38 -8.93 2.58
N SER A 33 -17.53 -8.78 3.24
CA SER A 33 -18.83 -8.59 2.57
C SER A 33 -18.91 -7.32 1.73
N GLU A 34 -18.06 -6.32 1.99
CA GLU A 34 -18.00 -5.09 1.19
C GLU A 34 -17.17 -5.25 -0.09
N THR A 35 -16.33 -6.28 -0.17
CA THR A 35 -15.29 -6.39 -1.22
C THR A 35 -15.23 -7.74 -1.92
N VAL A 36 -15.91 -8.76 -1.41
CA VAL A 36 -15.90 -10.13 -1.95
C VAL A 36 -17.33 -10.60 -2.20
N SER A 37 -17.56 -11.22 -3.37
CA SER A 37 -18.82 -11.89 -3.72
C SER A 37 -18.55 -13.34 -4.11
N TYR A 38 -19.39 -14.25 -3.64
CA TYR A 38 -19.38 -15.65 -4.05
C TYR A 38 -20.40 -15.84 -5.18
N LEU A 39 -20.04 -16.62 -6.20
CA LEU A 39 -20.87 -16.95 -7.36
C LEU A 39 -21.52 -18.32 -7.23
#